data_AF-A0A919NNC0-F1
#
_entry.id   AF-A0A919NNC0-F1
#
_cell.length_a   1.000
_cell.length_b   1.000
_cell.length_c   1.000
_cell.angle_alpha   90.00
_cell.angle_beta   90.00
_cell.angle_gamma   90.00
#
_symmetry.space_group_name_H-M   'P 1'
#
loop_
_entity.id
_entity.type
_entity.pdbx_description
1 polymer ?
#
loop_
_entity_poly.entity_id
_entity_poly.type
_entity_poly.pdbx_seq_one_letter_code
_entity_poly.pdbx_strand_id
1 'polypeptide(L)'
;MDLSRLPESMRRNIEERFARPPMETVSRFLGAHFNDAESFEEARSDLERLAQTNIRVHQEALRALEIVIADPPAEPNAIARLVAWDANWGLDDESDAAALGFLREVARMLSAVIEQAPPGAQRWRWE
;
A
#
# COMPACT_ATOMS: atom_id res chain seq x y z
N MET A 1 -2.62 -19.30 -3.82
CA MET A 1 -3.91 -19.13 -3.12
C MET A 1 -4.96 -19.83 -3.97
N ASP A 2 -5.64 -20.82 -3.41
CA ASP A 2 -6.77 -21.48 -4.09
C ASP A 2 -8.05 -20.69 -3.82
N LEU A 3 -8.33 -19.73 -4.69
CA LEU A 3 -9.49 -18.84 -4.58
C LEU A 3 -10.81 -19.61 -4.64
N SER A 4 -10.84 -20.85 -5.12
CA SER A 4 -12.07 -21.63 -5.34
C SER A 4 -12.80 -22.05 -4.05
N ARG A 5 -12.12 -21.96 -2.89
CA ARG A 5 -12.65 -22.40 -1.59
C ARG A 5 -13.44 -21.34 -0.82
N LEU A 6 -13.44 -20.10 -1.30
CA LEU A 6 -14.12 -18.99 -0.63
C LEU A 6 -15.60 -18.86 -1.07
N PRO A 7 -16.49 -18.34 -0.20
CA PRO A 7 -17.87 -18.01 -0.57
C PRO A 7 -17.92 -17.09 -1.80
N GLU A 8 -18.90 -17.27 -2.69
CA GLU A 8 -19.00 -16.51 -3.96
C GLU A 8 -18.96 -15.00 -3.78
N SER A 9 -19.63 -14.49 -2.75
CA SER A 9 -19.62 -13.06 -2.42
C SER A 9 -18.25 -12.57 -1.95
N MET A 10 -17.47 -13.41 -1.26
CA MET A 10 -16.09 -13.10 -0.89
C MET A 10 -15.16 -13.22 -2.09
N ARG A 11 -15.29 -14.26 -2.92
CA ARG A 11 -14.51 -14.42 -4.17
C ARG A 11 -14.71 -13.24 -5.10
N ARG A 12 -15.96 -12.84 -5.35
CA ARG A 12 -16.28 -11.70 -6.20
C ARG A 12 -15.75 -10.38 -5.64
N ASN A 13 -15.88 -10.15 -4.33
CA ASN A 13 -15.31 -8.96 -3.68
C ASN A 13 -13.77 -8.94 -3.72
N ILE A 14 -13.15 -10.12 -3.63
CA ILE A 14 -11.70 -10.33 -3.78
C ILE A 14 -11.31 -10.06 -5.23
N GLU A 15 -11.94 -10.71 -6.20
CA GLU A 15 -11.70 -10.56 -7.64
C GLU A 15 -11.94 -9.12 -8.11
N GLU A 16 -13.02 -8.44 -7.69
CA GLU A 16 -13.29 -7.03 -8.03
C GLU A 16 -12.28 -6.05 -7.38
N ARG A 17 -11.73 -6.37 -6.21
CA ARG A 17 -10.64 -5.60 -5.58
C ARG A 17 -9.26 -5.89 -6.17
N PHE A 18 -8.98 -7.14 -6.52
CA PHE A 18 -7.75 -7.55 -7.21
C PHE A 18 -7.78 -7.23 -8.72
N ALA A 19 -8.96 -6.93 -9.27
CA ALA A 19 -9.12 -6.35 -10.60
C ALA A 19 -8.69 -4.88 -10.65
N ARG A 20 -8.64 -4.19 -9.49
CA ARG A 20 -8.01 -2.86 -9.43
C ARG A 20 -6.51 -3.04 -9.61
N PRO A 21 -5.88 -2.36 -10.59
CA PRO A 21 -4.45 -2.49 -10.83
C PRO A 21 -3.65 -2.18 -9.55
N PRO A 22 -2.61 -2.96 -9.22
CA PRO A 22 -1.77 -2.71 -8.06
C PRO A 22 -1.25 -1.27 -7.99
N MET A 23 -0.84 -0.72 -9.14
CA MET A 23 -0.41 0.69 -9.27
C MET A 23 -1.48 1.69 -8.85
N GLU A 24 -2.74 1.49 -9.22
CA GLU A 24 -3.85 2.38 -8.83
C GLU A 24 -4.09 2.33 -7.31
N THR A 25 -3.98 1.14 -6.72
CA THR A 25 -4.11 0.96 -5.27
C THR A 25 -2.97 1.67 -4.53
N VAL A 26 -1.74 1.56 -5.03
CA VAL A 26 -0.59 2.27 -4.47
C VAL A 26 -0.74 3.79 -4.62
N SER A 27 -1.08 4.29 -5.81
CA SER A 27 -1.32 5.73 -6.07
C SER A 27 -2.33 6.30 -5.09
N ARG A 28 -3.50 5.66 -4.95
CA ARG A 28 -4.54 6.10 -4.02
C ARG A 28 -4.08 6.09 -2.56
N PHE A 29 -3.33 5.07 -2.16
CA PHE A 29 -2.82 4.97 -0.79
C PHE A 29 -1.80 6.08 -0.49
N LEU A 30 -0.86 6.33 -1.41
CA LEU A 30 0.11 7.40 -1.28
C LEU A 30 -0.58 8.78 -1.27
N GLY A 31 -1.53 9.00 -2.17
CA GLY A 31 -2.33 10.23 -2.20
C GLY A 31 -3.10 10.49 -0.91
N ALA A 32 -3.54 9.45 -0.21
CA ALA A 32 -4.33 9.60 1.01
C ALA A 32 -3.49 9.83 2.28
N HIS A 33 -2.25 9.33 2.34
CA HIS A 33 -1.47 9.30 3.59
C HIS A 33 -0.09 9.98 3.49
N PHE A 34 0.41 10.21 2.29
CA PHE A 34 1.75 10.79 2.06
C PHE A 34 1.68 12.16 1.41
N ASN A 35 0.69 12.43 0.55
CA ASN A 35 0.61 13.68 -0.22
C ASN A 35 0.71 14.96 0.63
N ASP A 36 0.09 14.96 1.80
CA ASP A 36 0.06 16.09 2.73
C ASP A 36 0.98 15.90 3.94
N ALA A 37 1.70 14.77 4.03
CA ALA A 37 2.60 14.50 5.15
C ALA A 37 3.97 15.14 4.88
N GLU A 38 4.51 15.83 5.88
CA GLU A 38 5.83 16.47 5.79
C GLU A 38 6.97 15.50 6.12
N SER A 39 6.64 14.33 6.70
CA SER A 39 7.63 13.32 7.09
C SER A 39 7.04 11.91 7.17
N PHE A 40 7.91 10.90 7.08
CA PHE A 40 7.52 9.50 7.31
C PHE A 40 6.94 9.28 8.71
N GLU A 41 7.41 10.01 9.72
CA GLU A 41 6.90 9.88 11.09
C GLU A 41 5.46 10.39 11.21
N GLU A 42 5.12 11.48 10.51
CA GLU A 42 3.76 11.97 10.44
C GLU A 42 2.82 10.96 9.75
N ALA A 43 3.22 10.46 8.58
CA ALA A 43 2.45 9.43 7.87
C ALA A 43 2.29 8.17 8.72
N ARG A 44 3.35 7.75 9.44
CA ARG A 44 3.32 6.62 10.38
C ARG A 44 2.30 6.84 11.49
N SER A 45 2.34 8.00 12.14
CA SER A 45 1.43 8.35 13.24
C SER A 45 -0.04 8.31 12.80
N ASP A 46 -0.36 8.83 11.60
CA ASP A 46 -1.71 8.75 11.05
C ASP A 46 -2.14 7.29 10.80
N LEU A 47 -1.25 6.50 10.19
CA LEU A 47 -1.53 5.09 9.92
C LEU A 47 -1.71 4.27 11.19
N GLU A 48 -0.91 4.53 12.24
CA GLU A 48 -1.04 3.89 13.56
C GLU A 48 -2.35 4.26 14.25
N ARG A 49 -2.78 5.51 14.13
CA ARG A 49 -4.08 5.98 14.64
C ARG A 49 -5.24 5.27 13.95
N LEU A 50 -5.20 5.11 12.63
CA LEU A 50 -6.21 4.37 11.88
C LEU A 50 -6.21 2.87 12.24
N ALA A 51 -5.02 2.29 12.42
CA ALA A 51 -4.83 0.90 12.76
C ALA A 51 -5.46 0.49 14.09
N GLN A 52 -5.72 1.44 15.00
CA GLN A 52 -6.43 1.18 16.27
C GLN A 52 -7.82 0.56 16.06
N THR A 53 -8.48 0.87 14.94
CA THR A 53 -9.85 0.41 14.67
C THR A 53 -9.97 -0.42 13.40
N ASN A 54 -9.11 -0.17 12.39
CA ASN A 54 -9.21 -0.84 11.09
C ASN A 54 -7.86 -0.84 10.36
N ILE A 55 -7.39 -2.04 9.99
CA ILE A 55 -6.17 -2.26 9.20
C ILE A 55 -6.44 -2.88 7.82
N ARG A 56 -7.70 -2.96 7.38
CA ARG A 56 -8.05 -3.54 6.07
C ARG A 56 -7.42 -2.80 4.91
N VAL A 57 -7.36 -1.47 4.99
CA VAL A 57 -6.75 -0.63 3.96
C VAL A 57 -5.23 -0.78 3.97
N HIS A 58 -4.61 -0.85 5.15
CA HIS A 58 -3.18 -1.13 5.31
C HIS A 58 -2.79 -2.46 4.69
N GLN A 59 -3.57 -3.52 4.92
CA GLN A 59 -3.34 -4.85 4.34
C GLN A 59 -3.53 -4.87 2.82
N GLU A 60 -4.53 -4.15 2.29
CA GLU A 60 -4.76 -3.99 0.84
C GLU A 60 -3.59 -3.25 0.19
N ALA A 61 -3.15 -2.14 0.79
CA ALA A 61 -2.03 -1.32 0.31
C ALA A 61 -0.69 -2.06 0.40
N LEU A 62 -0.40 -2.74 1.51
CA LEU A 62 0.84 -3.53 1.67
C LEU A 62 0.95 -4.58 0.58
N ARG A 63 -0.12 -5.32 0.29
CA ARG A 63 -0.13 -6.32 -0.77
C ARG A 63 0.06 -5.70 -2.15
N ALA A 64 -0.54 -4.55 -2.42
CA ALA A 64 -0.35 -3.85 -3.69
C ALA A 64 1.09 -3.35 -3.85
N LEU A 65 1.69 -2.80 -2.79
CA LEU A 65 3.10 -2.41 -2.74
C LEU A 65 4.02 -3.61 -3.02
N GLU A 66 3.79 -4.75 -2.36
CA GLU A 66 4.57 -5.97 -2.57
C GLU A 66 4.53 -6.44 -4.03
N ILE A 67 3.36 -6.38 -4.68
CA ILE A 67 3.20 -6.72 -6.10
C ILE A 67 3.99 -5.75 -6.99
N VAL A 68 3.83 -4.43 -6.79
CA VAL A 68 4.53 -3.40 -7.58
C VAL A 68 6.04 -3.47 -7.39
N ILE A 69 6.52 -3.78 -6.18
CA ILE A 69 7.95 -3.91 -5.88
C ILE A 69 8.54 -5.17 -6.53
N ALA A 70 7.78 -6.27 -6.57
CA ALA A 70 8.22 -7.54 -7.12
C ALA A 70 8.21 -7.55 -8.66
N ASP A 71 7.22 -6.91 -9.26
CA ASP A 71 7.05 -6.79 -10.72
C ASP A 71 6.73 -5.33 -11.10
N PRO A 72 7.74 -4.44 -11.13
CA PRO A 72 7.53 -3.04 -11.47
C PRO A 72 7.03 -2.88 -12.92
N PRO A 73 6.26 -1.81 -13.21
CA PRO A 73 5.82 -1.51 -14.57
C PRO A 73 7.02 -1.40 -15.52
N ALA A 74 6.87 -1.91 -16.75
CA ALA A 74 7.88 -1.79 -17.79
C ALA A 74 8.01 -0.35 -18.35
N GLU A 75 7.05 0.54 -18.04
CA GLU A 75 7.09 1.93 -18.46
C GLU A 75 8.18 2.70 -17.69
N PRO A 76 9.14 3.35 -18.39
CA PRO A 76 10.19 4.11 -17.73
C PRO A 76 9.65 5.25 -16.86
N ASN A 77 10.28 5.46 -15.71
CA ASN A 77 9.96 6.51 -14.74
C ASN A 77 8.52 6.42 -14.20
N ALA A 78 7.87 5.27 -14.29
CA ALA A 78 6.50 5.09 -13.81
C ALA A 78 6.44 5.15 -12.29
N ILE A 79 7.42 4.58 -11.59
CA ILE A 79 7.48 4.58 -10.12
C ILE A 79 7.95 5.94 -9.62
N ALA A 80 8.90 6.56 -10.31
CA ALA A 80 9.35 7.92 -10.00
C ALA A 80 8.19 8.92 -10.09
N ARG A 81 7.38 8.88 -11.15
CA ARG A 81 6.18 9.73 -11.28
C ARG A 81 5.14 9.47 -10.21
N LEU A 82 4.89 8.20 -9.89
CA LEU A 82 3.99 7.80 -8.82
C LEU A 82 4.39 8.44 -7.48
N VAL A 83 5.67 8.37 -7.11
CA VAL A 83 6.14 8.98 -5.86
C VAL A 83 6.10 10.51 -5.92
N ALA A 84 6.58 11.10 -7.02
CA ALA A 84 6.65 12.55 -7.14
C ALA A 84 5.26 13.22 -7.19
N TRP A 85 4.27 12.59 -7.83
CA TRP A 85 2.96 13.23 -8.08
C TRP A 85 1.88 12.72 -7.15
N ASP A 86 1.79 11.41 -6.93
CA ASP A 86 0.73 10.85 -6.07
C ASP A 86 1.10 10.91 -4.60
N ALA A 87 2.38 10.72 -4.25
CA ALA A 87 2.85 10.92 -2.87
C ALA A 87 3.29 12.36 -2.58
N ASN A 88 3.40 13.22 -3.60
CA ASN A 88 3.96 14.57 -3.53
C ASN A 88 5.32 14.61 -2.81
N TRP A 89 6.14 13.56 -3.01
CA TRP A 89 7.40 13.39 -2.31
C TRP A 89 8.59 13.63 -3.24
N GLY A 90 9.36 14.67 -2.95
CA GLY A 90 10.63 14.92 -3.64
C GLY A 90 11.68 13.91 -3.24
N LEU A 91 12.33 13.29 -4.24
CA LEU A 91 13.49 12.42 -4.03
C LEU A 91 14.74 13.11 -4.58
N ASP A 92 15.88 12.98 -3.89
CA ASP A 92 17.17 13.50 -4.39
C ASP A 92 17.61 12.82 -5.69
N ASP A 93 17.25 11.55 -5.85
CA ASP A 93 17.41 10.77 -7.07
C ASP A 93 16.01 10.45 -7.62
N GLU A 94 15.67 11.04 -8.77
CA GLU A 94 14.36 10.89 -9.41
C GLU A 94 14.24 9.61 -10.26
N SER A 95 15.13 8.63 -10.09
CA SER A 95 15.05 7.35 -10.77
C SER A 95 14.01 6.40 -10.17
N ASP A 96 13.49 5.49 -11.00
CA ASP A 96 12.62 4.39 -10.52
C ASP A 96 13.31 3.53 -9.45
N ALA A 97 14.64 3.41 -9.47
CA ALA A 97 15.38 2.65 -8.47
C ALA A 97 15.28 3.28 -7.07
N ALA A 98 15.46 4.60 -7.00
CA ALA A 98 15.30 5.36 -5.76
C ALA A 98 13.82 5.36 -5.31
N ALA A 99 12.88 5.54 -6.24
CA ALA A 99 11.46 5.51 -5.95
C ALA A 99 10.98 4.12 -5.47
N LEU A 100 11.53 3.01 -5.99
CA LEU A 100 11.32 1.68 -5.43
C LEU A 100 11.89 1.54 -4.01
N GLY A 101 13.00 2.21 -3.71
CA GLY A 101 13.56 2.33 -2.36
C GLY A 101 12.54 2.96 -1.40
N PHE A 102 11.94 4.07 -1.80
CA PHE A 102 10.85 4.73 -1.08
C PHE A 102 9.66 3.78 -0.85
N LEU A 103 9.15 3.12 -1.91
CA LEU A 103 8.02 2.17 -1.77
C LEU A 103 8.33 1.01 -0.81
N ARG A 104 9.57 0.51 -0.80
CA ARG A 104 10.01 -0.52 0.16
C ARG A 104 10.02 -0.02 1.60
N GLU A 105 10.31 1.25 1.82
CA GLU A 105 10.23 1.86 3.15
C GLU A 105 8.78 1.98 3.62
N VAL A 106 7.90 2.45 2.74
CA VAL A 106 6.45 2.48 3.00
C VAL A 106 5.90 1.09 3.32
N ALA A 107 6.28 0.06 2.54
CA ALA A 107 5.86 -1.32 2.78
C ALA A 107 6.35 -1.84 4.15
N ARG A 108 7.62 -1.59 4.51
CA ARG A 108 8.17 -1.96 5.84
C ARG A 108 7.41 -1.26 6.96
N MET A 109 7.13 0.03 6.82
CA MET A 109 6.37 0.79 7.80
C MET A 109 4.95 0.23 7.97
N LEU A 110 4.23 -0.01 6.88
CA LEU A 110 2.88 -0.59 6.91
C LEU A 110 2.85 -1.96 7.57
N SER A 111 3.82 -2.82 7.26
CA SER A 111 3.96 -4.13 7.89
C SER A 111 4.11 -4.00 9.40
N ALA A 112 4.97 -3.10 9.89
CA ALA A 112 5.13 -2.84 11.31
C ALA A 112 3.84 -2.31 11.97
N VAL A 113 3.12 -1.39 11.30
CA VAL A 113 1.84 -0.85 11.80
C VAL A 113 0.78 -1.97 11.92
N ILE A 114 0.70 -2.85 10.93
CA ILE A 114 -0.22 -4.00 10.93
C ILE A 114 0.10 -4.97 12.07
N GLU A 115 1.39 -5.27 12.29
CA GLU A 115 1.83 -6.17 13.36
C GLU A 115 1.51 -5.62 14.75
N GLN A 116 1.61 -4.30 14.93
CA GLN A 116 1.34 -3.61 16.20
C GLN A 116 -0.15 -3.32 16.44
N ALA A 117 -1.00 -3.51 15.43
CA ALA A 117 -2.42 -3.18 15.53
C ALA A 117 -3.15 -4.07 16.56
N PRO A 118 -4.05 -3.48 17.40
CA PRO A 118 -4.70 -4.21 18.46
C PRO A 118 -5.54 -5.38 17.91
N PRO A 119 -5.65 -6.52 18.63
CA PRO A 119 -6.37 -7.70 18.15
C PRO A 119 -7.83 -7.43 17.72
N GLY A 120 -8.47 -6.42 18.33
CA GLY A 120 -9.83 -5.99 18.00
C GLY A 120 -9.97 -5.15 16.72
N ALA A 121 -8.86 -4.70 16.11
CA ALA A 121 -8.92 -3.94 14.87
C ALA A 121 -9.50 -4.78 13.73
N GLN A 122 -10.40 -4.17 12.96
CA GLN A 122 -10.97 -4.80 11.77
C GLN A 122 -9.84 -5.14 10.79
N ARG A 123 -9.79 -6.40 10.38
CA ARG A 123 -8.75 -6.93 9.49
C ARG A 123 -9.36 -7.90 8.49
N TRP A 124 -8.70 -8.08 7.35
CA TRP A 124 -8.98 -9.20 6.47
C TRP A 124 -8.48 -10.47 7.16
N ARG A 125 -9.35 -11.49 7.22
CA ARG A 125 -8.96 -12.84 7.62
C ARG A 125 -8.71 -13.60 6.33
N TRP A 126 -7.45 -13.78 6.02
CA TRP A 126 -7.02 -14.66 4.94
C TRP A 126 -6.98 -16.07 5.53
N GLU A 127 -8.05 -16.83 5.33
CA GLU A 127 -8.07 -18.27 5.61
C GLU A 127 -7.39 -19.06 4.49
#